data_AF-B7G0J5-F1
#
_entry.id   AF-B7G0J5-F1
#
_cell.length_a   1.000
_cell.length_b   1.000
_cell.length_c   1.000
_cell.angle_alpha   90.00
_cell.angle_beta   90.00
_cell.angle_gamma   90.00
#
_symmetry.space_group_name_H-M   'P 1'
#
loop_
_entity.id
_entity.type
_entity.pdbx_description
1 polymer ?
#
loop_
_entity_poly.entity_id
_entity_poly.type
_entity_poly.pdbx_seq_one_letter_code
_entity_poly.pdbx_strand_id
1 'polypeptide(L)'
;EVEVTEKETEEEASDPHKRVYKYFKGLLREWEDDLEKRTDDLKRTVGGRNETKTLKQCKDYIKPLFKLCKNRRLEESLLNNILKIVDDCQAGEFVRAHDTYMDVAIGRAPWPIGVTQVGIHSRTGRAKIESQNVAHVMNSELQRKYLTSIKRLMTFAQTKRTDILHSKKVLN
;
A
#
# COMPACT_ATOMS: atom_id res chain seq x y z
N GLU A 1 -31.85 17.73 13.28
CA GLU A 1 -31.69 16.93 12.06
C GLU A 1 -30.48 17.32 11.20
N VAL A 2 -30.05 18.58 11.18
CA VAL A 2 -28.93 19.04 10.32
C VAL A 2 -27.54 18.57 10.79
N GLU A 3 -27.34 18.30 12.09
CA GLU A 3 -26.06 17.80 12.63
C GLU A 3 -25.74 16.33 12.29
N VAL A 4 -26.74 15.53 11.90
CA VAL A 4 -26.54 14.11 11.57
C VAL A 4 -26.02 13.96 10.14
N THR A 5 -26.47 14.83 9.22
CA THR A 5 -26.07 14.80 7.81
C THR A 5 -24.64 15.32 7.55
N GLU A 6 -24.13 16.20 8.40
CA GLU A 6 -22.75 16.73 8.28
C GLU A 6 -21.71 15.74 8.84
N LYS A 7 -22.04 15.02 9.93
CA LYS A 7 -21.15 13.97 10.47
C LYS A 7 -21.02 12.76 9.55
N GLU A 8 -22.11 12.37 8.88
CA GLU A 8 -22.06 11.28 7.89
C GLU A 8 -21.19 11.64 6.68
N THR A 9 -21.18 12.91 6.25
CA THR A 9 -20.37 13.35 5.10
C THR A 9 -18.87 13.50 5.43
N GLU A 10 -18.52 13.85 6.67
CA GLU A 10 -17.12 13.88 7.13
C GLU A 10 -16.56 12.49 7.44
N GLU A 11 -17.34 11.59 8.05
CA GLU A 11 -16.92 10.20 8.28
C GLU A 11 -16.80 9.41 6.97
N GLU A 12 -17.65 9.70 5.97
CA GLU A 12 -17.51 9.11 4.64
C GLU A 12 -16.28 9.60 3.86
N ALA A 13 -15.81 10.82 4.14
CA ALA A 13 -14.56 11.36 3.58
C ALA A 13 -13.32 10.76 4.26
N SER A 14 -13.44 10.37 5.54
CA SER A 14 -12.37 9.79 6.34
C SER A 14 -12.38 8.25 6.42
N ASP A 15 -13.21 7.54 5.64
CA ASP A 15 -13.18 6.07 5.64
C ASP A 15 -11.82 5.56 5.10
N PRO A 16 -10.98 4.93 5.95
CA PRO A 16 -9.65 4.47 5.56
C PRO A 16 -9.68 3.48 4.38
N HIS A 17 -10.68 2.60 4.33
CA HIS A 17 -10.82 1.65 3.22
C HIS A 17 -11.15 2.37 1.91
N LYS A 18 -12.00 3.41 1.97
CA LYS A 18 -12.32 4.24 0.79
C LYS A 18 -11.09 5.03 0.33
N ARG A 19 -10.28 5.56 1.24
CA ARG A 19 -9.04 6.29 0.91
C ARG A 19 -8.05 5.39 0.15
N VAL A 20 -7.75 4.21 0.69
CA VAL A 20 -6.90 3.20 0.04
C VAL A 20 -7.46 2.82 -1.33
N TYR A 21 -8.75 2.52 -1.41
CA TYR A 21 -9.40 2.15 -2.66
C TYR A 21 -9.31 3.25 -3.73
N LYS A 22 -9.67 4.49 -3.38
CA LYS A 22 -9.66 5.63 -4.29
C LYS A 22 -8.25 5.91 -4.80
N TYR A 23 -7.26 5.90 -3.93
CA TYR A 23 -5.87 6.17 -4.29
C TYR A 23 -5.32 5.17 -5.33
N PHE A 24 -5.32 3.88 -5.00
CA PHE A 24 -4.76 2.86 -5.92
C PHE A 24 -5.58 2.70 -7.20
N LYS A 25 -6.91 2.91 -7.14
CA LYS A 25 -7.75 2.92 -8.34
C LYS A 25 -7.45 4.13 -9.23
N GLY A 26 -7.16 5.29 -8.64
CA GLY A 26 -6.70 6.48 -9.35
C GLY A 26 -5.41 6.21 -10.11
N LEU A 27 -4.38 5.67 -9.42
CA LEU A 27 -3.11 5.32 -10.04
C LEU A 27 -3.24 4.30 -11.18
N LEU A 28 -4.12 3.30 -11.02
CA LEU A 28 -4.39 2.34 -12.10
C LEU A 28 -4.98 3.01 -13.34
N ARG A 29 -5.95 3.92 -13.15
CA ARG A 29 -6.57 4.66 -14.27
C ARG A 29 -5.56 5.55 -14.95
N GLU A 30 -4.74 6.27 -14.18
CA GLU A 30 -3.69 7.11 -14.74
C GLU A 30 -2.67 6.29 -15.55
N TRP A 31 -2.28 5.12 -15.05
CA TRP A 31 -1.40 4.22 -15.79
C TRP A 31 -2.06 3.66 -17.05
N GLU A 32 -3.35 3.34 -17.02
CA GLU A 32 -4.12 2.95 -18.21
C GLU A 32 -4.12 4.06 -19.26
N ASP A 33 -4.44 5.28 -18.86
CA ASP A 33 -4.50 6.46 -19.74
C ASP A 33 -3.13 6.75 -20.36
N ASP A 34 -2.04 6.59 -19.60
CA ASP A 34 -0.68 6.73 -20.12
C ASP A 34 -0.33 5.69 -21.19
N LEU A 35 -0.71 4.43 -20.97
CA LEU A 35 -0.46 3.38 -21.95
C LEU A 35 -1.27 3.63 -23.22
N GLU A 36 -2.50 4.14 -23.08
CA GLU A 36 -3.36 4.46 -24.20
C GLU A 36 -2.85 5.64 -25.03
N LYS A 37 -2.31 6.69 -24.38
CA LYS A 37 -1.73 7.87 -25.04
C LYS A 37 -0.44 7.62 -25.81
N ARG A 38 0.22 6.47 -25.63
CA ARG A 38 1.46 6.13 -26.35
C ARG A 38 1.20 5.98 -27.85
N THR A 39 2.18 6.38 -28.66
CA THR A 39 2.18 6.14 -30.10
C THR A 39 2.19 4.64 -30.41
N ASP A 40 1.64 4.25 -31.56
CA ASP A 40 1.53 2.84 -31.95
C ASP A 40 2.91 2.18 -32.12
N ASP A 41 3.93 2.93 -32.52
CA ASP A 41 5.30 2.46 -32.60
C ASP A 41 5.82 2.01 -31.23
N LEU A 42 5.62 2.84 -30.19
CA LEU A 42 6.00 2.51 -28.82
C LEU A 42 5.21 1.34 -28.27
N LYS A 43 3.91 1.25 -28.56
CA LYS A 43 3.05 0.11 -28.18
C LYS A 43 3.53 -1.20 -28.81
N ARG A 44 4.05 -1.16 -30.03
CA ARG A 44 4.54 -2.34 -30.77
C ARG A 44 5.90 -2.82 -30.29
N THR A 45 6.70 -1.99 -29.61
CA THR A 45 7.99 -2.40 -29.03
C THR A 45 7.81 -3.51 -27.98
N VAL A 46 8.88 -4.28 -27.74
CA VAL A 46 8.89 -5.32 -26.69
C VAL A 46 8.62 -4.70 -25.31
N GLY A 47 9.21 -3.53 -25.04
CA GLY A 47 9.00 -2.77 -23.81
C GLY A 47 7.53 -2.37 -23.63
N GLY A 48 6.92 -1.77 -24.65
CA GLY A 48 5.50 -1.36 -24.63
C GLY A 48 4.56 -2.54 -24.39
N ARG A 49 4.77 -3.67 -25.08
CA ARG A 49 3.96 -4.89 -24.87
C ARG A 49 4.13 -5.46 -23.46
N ASN A 50 5.36 -5.47 -22.93
CA ASN A 50 5.64 -5.96 -21.58
C ASN A 50 4.98 -5.07 -20.52
N GLU A 51 4.97 -3.76 -20.71
CA GLU A 51 4.33 -2.85 -19.78
C GLU A 51 2.80 -3.01 -19.77
N THR A 52 2.17 -3.16 -20.94
CA THR A 52 0.74 -3.48 -21.04
C THR A 52 0.38 -4.79 -20.33
N LYS A 53 1.22 -5.84 -20.49
CA LYS A 53 1.05 -7.10 -19.75
C LYS A 53 1.20 -6.90 -18.24
N THR A 54 2.18 -6.09 -17.83
CA THR A 54 2.46 -5.79 -16.42
C THR A 54 1.29 -5.07 -15.77
N LEU A 55 0.71 -4.07 -16.44
CA LEU A 55 -0.49 -3.37 -15.98
C LEU A 55 -1.67 -4.32 -15.86
N LYS A 56 -1.91 -5.17 -16.88
CA LYS A 56 -2.99 -6.17 -16.82
C LYS A 56 -2.85 -7.11 -15.61
N GLN A 57 -1.65 -7.65 -15.39
CA GLN A 57 -1.36 -8.48 -14.22
C GLN A 57 -1.56 -7.69 -12.91
N CYS A 58 -1.12 -6.43 -12.87
CA CYS A 58 -1.27 -5.56 -11.70
C CYS A 58 -2.75 -5.35 -11.34
N LYS A 59 -3.61 -5.08 -12.34
CA LYS A 59 -5.06 -4.97 -12.19
C LYS A 59 -5.67 -6.25 -11.64
N ASP A 60 -5.27 -7.41 -12.15
CA ASP A 60 -5.81 -8.69 -11.69
C ASP A 60 -5.41 -9.00 -10.24
N TYR A 61 -4.17 -8.71 -9.88
CA TYR A 61 -3.63 -8.98 -8.56
C TYR A 61 -4.12 -8.04 -7.46
N ILE A 62 -4.52 -6.81 -7.79
CA ILE A 62 -5.04 -5.84 -6.80
C ILE A 62 -6.57 -5.92 -6.60
N LYS A 63 -7.30 -6.57 -7.52
CA LYS A 63 -8.76 -6.80 -7.38
C LYS A 63 -9.18 -7.38 -6.02
N PRO A 64 -8.49 -8.37 -5.43
CA PRO A 64 -8.83 -8.89 -4.11
C PRO A 64 -8.73 -7.85 -3.00
N LEU A 65 -7.71 -6.99 -3.02
CA LEU A 65 -7.56 -5.89 -2.07
C LEU A 65 -8.76 -4.93 -2.15
N PHE A 66 -9.19 -4.61 -3.37
CA PHE A 66 -10.38 -3.77 -3.58
C PHE A 66 -11.66 -4.41 -3.05
N LYS A 67 -11.83 -5.72 -3.19
CA LYS A 67 -12.95 -6.45 -2.58
C LYS A 67 -12.88 -6.41 -1.05
N LEU A 68 -11.70 -6.61 -0.47
CA LEU A 68 -11.49 -6.55 0.97
C LEU A 68 -11.79 -5.16 1.54
N CYS A 69 -11.37 -4.09 0.84
CA CYS A 69 -11.68 -2.71 1.23
C CYS A 69 -13.19 -2.43 1.15
N LYS A 70 -13.86 -2.82 0.06
CA LYS A 70 -15.31 -2.64 -0.09
C LYS A 70 -16.13 -3.36 0.99
N ASN A 71 -15.67 -4.55 1.39
CA ASN A 71 -16.35 -5.37 2.37
C ASN A 71 -15.92 -5.06 3.82
N ARG A 72 -15.00 -4.11 4.03
CA ARG A 72 -14.40 -3.79 5.33
C ARG A 72 -13.86 -5.03 6.07
N ARG A 73 -13.24 -5.95 5.31
CA ARG A 73 -12.66 -7.22 5.82
C ARG A 73 -11.14 -7.22 5.83
N LEU A 74 -10.52 -6.08 5.53
CA LEU A 74 -9.07 -5.95 5.66
C LEU A 74 -8.73 -5.82 7.14
N GLU A 75 -7.73 -6.56 7.58
CA GLU A 75 -7.23 -6.49 8.94
C GLU A 75 -6.73 -5.06 9.25
N GLU A 76 -7.02 -4.56 10.45
CA GLU A 76 -6.86 -3.15 10.80
C GLU A 76 -5.40 -2.70 10.78
N SER A 77 -4.48 -3.52 11.27
CA SER A 77 -3.05 -3.20 11.23
C SER A 77 -2.51 -3.12 9.80
N LEU A 78 -2.93 -4.05 8.92
CA LEU A 78 -2.56 -4.05 7.52
C LEU A 78 -3.15 -2.84 6.81
N LEU A 79 -4.40 -2.49 7.11
CA LEU A 79 -5.05 -1.28 6.61
C LEU A 79 -4.25 -0.03 7.00
N ASN A 80 -3.86 0.09 8.27
CA ASN A 80 -3.09 1.21 8.79
C ASN A 80 -1.71 1.31 8.12
N ASN A 81 -1.02 0.19 7.90
CA ASN A 81 0.24 0.17 7.17
C ASN A 81 0.08 0.60 5.71
N ILE A 82 -0.97 0.12 5.04
CA ILE A 82 -1.26 0.51 3.65
C ILE A 82 -1.64 1.99 3.57
N LEU A 83 -2.42 2.51 4.52
CA LEU A 83 -2.71 3.94 4.61
C LEU A 83 -1.44 4.77 4.77
N LYS A 84 -0.53 4.35 5.65
CA LYS A 84 0.75 5.03 5.83
C LYS A 84 1.57 5.07 4.53
N ILE A 85 1.57 3.98 3.77
CA ILE A 85 2.19 3.95 2.42
C ILE A 85 1.52 4.99 1.50
N VAL A 86 0.19 5.07 1.51
CA VAL A 86 -0.55 6.07 0.72
C VAL A 86 -0.18 7.49 1.14
N ASP A 87 -0.17 7.78 2.44
CA ASP A 87 0.17 9.09 2.99
C ASP A 87 1.61 9.49 2.65
N ASP A 88 2.58 8.59 2.81
CA ASP A 88 3.98 8.81 2.47
C ASP A 88 4.17 9.02 0.95
N CYS A 89 3.47 8.24 0.10
CA CYS A 89 3.47 8.48 -1.34
C CYS A 89 2.83 9.83 -1.71
N GLN A 90 1.77 10.24 -1.02
CA GLN A 90 1.12 11.53 -1.23
C GLN A 90 2.02 12.70 -0.79
N ALA A 91 2.79 12.54 0.28
CA ALA A 91 3.81 13.48 0.74
C ALA A 91 5.07 13.51 -0.14
N GLY A 92 5.26 12.50 -1.00
CA GLY A 92 6.44 12.36 -1.86
C GLY A 92 7.64 11.71 -1.16
N GLU A 93 7.43 11.11 0.01
CA GLU A 93 8.43 10.38 0.78
C GLU A 93 8.48 8.90 0.36
N PHE A 94 8.88 8.62 -0.89
CA PHE A 94 8.84 7.24 -1.41
C PHE A 94 9.79 6.28 -0.69
N VAL A 95 10.90 6.78 -0.13
CA VAL A 95 11.79 5.98 0.72
C VAL A 95 11.05 5.46 1.95
N ARG A 96 10.34 6.33 2.68
CA ARG A 96 9.56 5.93 3.87
C ARG A 96 8.39 5.02 3.51
N ALA A 97 7.73 5.30 2.39
CA ALA A 97 6.68 4.45 1.86
C ALA A 97 7.22 3.04 1.56
N HIS A 98 8.41 2.95 0.96
CA HIS A 98 9.06 1.69 0.64
C HIS A 98 9.54 0.93 1.89
N ASP A 99 10.04 1.63 2.91
CA ASP A 99 10.40 1.01 4.19
C ASP A 99 9.17 0.37 4.85
N THR A 100 8.05 1.11 4.91
CA THR A 100 6.79 0.59 5.43
C THR A 100 6.29 -0.60 4.59
N TYR A 101 6.42 -0.54 3.26
CA TYR A 101 6.13 -1.66 2.39
C TYR A 101 7.00 -2.90 2.71
N MET A 102 8.29 -2.71 2.94
CA MET A 102 9.21 -3.79 3.28
C MET A 102 8.88 -4.40 4.64
N ASP A 103 8.50 -3.59 5.62
CA ASP A 103 8.07 -4.08 6.93
C ASP A 103 6.82 -4.97 6.82
N VAL A 104 5.86 -4.60 5.97
CA VAL A 104 4.67 -5.42 5.67
C VAL A 104 5.04 -6.68 4.89
N ALA A 105 5.88 -6.55 3.86
CA ALA A 105 6.25 -7.65 2.97
C ALA A 105 7.09 -8.73 3.67
N ILE A 106 7.99 -8.34 4.57
CA ILE A 106 8.81 -9.25 5.37
C ILE A 106 8.04 -9.75 6.60
N GLY A 107 7.03 -9.01 7.05
CA GLY A 107 6.29 -9.30 8.29
C GLY A 107 7.02 -8.82 9.55
N ARG A 108 7.85 -7.77 9.42
CA ARG A 108 8.59 -7.11 10.52
C ARG A 108 7.82 -5.92 11.11
N ALA A 109 6.75 -5.47 10.47
CA ALA A 109 5.89 -4.43 11.02
C ALA A 109 5.36 -4.85 12.41
N PRO A 110 5.62 -4.07 13.48
CA PRO A 110 5.16 -4.41 14.81
C PRO A 110 3.63 -4.32 14.85
N TRP A 111 2.97 -5.48 14.97
CA TRP A 111 1.64 -5.63 15.55
C TRP A 111 1.64 -4.96 16.94
N PRO A 112 0.54 -4.35 17.40
CA PRO A 112 0.56 -3.35 18.46
C PRO A 112 1.29 -3.88 19.69
N ILE A 113 2.51 -3.40 19.90
CA ILE A 113 3.21 -3.56 21.15
C ILE A 113 2.50 -2.61 22.09
N GLY A 114 1.61 -3.16 22.92
CA GLY A 114 1.18 -2.51 24.14
C GLY A 114 2.43 -2.17 24.94
N VAL A 115 2.90 -0.94 24.81
CA VAL A 115 3.89 -0.35 25.70
C VAL A 115 3.17 -0.13 27.03
N THR A 116 3.18 -1.11 27.91
CA THR A 116 3.06 -0.85 29.35
C THR A 116 4.46 -0.75 29.92
N GLN A 117 4.94 0.50 29.94
CA GLN A 117 5.79 1.08 30.96
C GLN A 117 7.17 0.44 31.18
N VAL A 118 8.21 1.18 30.80
CA VAL A 118 9.60 0.90 31.18
C VAL A 118 9.75 1.20 32.68
N GLY A 119 9.38 0.24 33.51
CA GLY A 119 9.86 0.16 34.89
C GLY A 119 11.26 -0.45 34.85
N ILE A 120 12.29 0.35 35.11
CA ILE A 120 13.65 -0.14 35.36
C ILE A 120 13.59 -0.95 36.65
N HIS A 121 13.23 -2.24 36.54
CA HIS A 121 13.52 -3.38 37.43
C HIS A 121 12.53 -4.52 37.10
N SER A 122 12.93 -5.46 36.25
CA SER A 122 12.30 -6.78 36.21
C SER A 122 13.36 -7.81 35.84
N ARG A 123 13.88 -8.46 36.88
CA ARG A 123 14.77 -9.60 36.78
C ARG A 123 13.96 -10.84 36.38
N THR A 124 14.60 -11.70 35.59
CA THR A 124 14.38 -13.15 35.44
C THR A 124 13.00 -13.61 34.96
N GLY A 125 12.90 -13.85 33.65
CA GLY A 125 11.78 -14.53 33.00
C GLY A 125 11.86 -14.45 31.48
N ARG A 126 13.02 -14.82 30.90
CA ARG A 126 13.29 -14.78 29.46
C ARG A 126 12.58 -15.92 28.73
N ALA A 127 11.25 -15.91 28.76
CA ALA A 127 10.40 -16.90 28.09
C ALA A 127 9.05 -16.30 27.65
N LYS A 128 9.11 -15.34 26.73
CA LYS A 128 8.22 -15.22 25.55
C LYS A 128 8.61 -13.97 24.78
N ILE A 129 9.72 -14.06 24.04
CA ILE A 129 9.76 -13.34 22.77
C ILE A 129 8.74 -14.10 21.94
N GLU A 130 7.52 -13.58 21.86
CA GLU A 130 6.49 -14.07 20.95
C GLU A 130 6.92 -13.66 19.53
N SER A 131 8.01 -14.28 19.08
CA SER A 131 8.22 -14.56 17.69
C SER A 131 6.97 -15.30 17.19
N GLN A 132 6.62 -15.07 15.92
CA GLN A 132 5.60 -15.81 15.15
C GLN A 132 4.22 -15.17 14.95
N ASN A 133 4.16 -13.89 14.54
CA ASN A 133 3.14 -13.49 13.56
C ASN A 133 3.74 -13.12 12.18
N VAL A 134 4.96 -13.60 11.93
CA VAL A 134 5.68 -13.54 10.63
C VAL A 134 5.01 -14.44 9.57
N ALA A 135 4.14 -15.37 9.98
CA ALA A 135 3.56 -16.38 9.10
C ALA A 135 2.44 -15.84 8.18
N HIS A 136 1.61 -14.90 8.62
CA HIS A 136 0.31 -14.73 7.96
C HIS A 136 0.37 -14.00 6.59
N VAL A 137 1.25 -13.02 6.42
CA VAL A 137 1.28 -12.19 5.20
C VAL A 137 1.94 -12.91 4.02
N MET A 138 3.04 -13.60 4.29
CA MET A 138 3.78 -14.36 3.30
C MET A 138 3.21 -15.77 3.04
N ASN A 139 2.37 -16.34 3.92
CA ASN A 139 1.76 -17.64 3.63
C ASN A 139 0.55 -17.53 2.70
N SER A 140 -0.04 -16.35 2.53
CA SER A 140 -1.20 -16.17 1.64
C SER A 140 -0.76 -15.68 0.26
N GLU A 141 -0.96 -16.52 -0.75
CA GLU A 141 -0.72 -16.17 -2.17
C GLU A 141 -1.51 -14.92 -2.59
N LEU A 142 -2.72 -14.76 -2.04
CA LEU A 142 -3.57 -13.60 -2.27
C LEU A 142 -2.88 -12.30 -1.79
N GLN A 143 -2.27 -12.35 -0.61
CA GLN A 143 -1.62 -11.20 0.01
C GLN A 143 -0.36 -10.80 -0.74
N ARG A 144 0.47 -11.78 -1.12
CA ARG A 144 1.65 -11.54 -1.97
C ARG A 144 1.29 -10.88 -3.30
N LYS A 145 0.21 -11.33 -3.95
CA LYS A 145 -0.24 -10.77 -5.24
C LYS A 145 -0.59 -9.29 -5.10
N TYR A 146 -1.47 -8.91 -4.17
CA TYR A 146 -1.84 -7.50 -4.04
C TYR A 146 -0.70 -6.63 -3.50
N LEU A 147 0.18 -7.14 -2.63
CA LEU A 147 1.37 -6.40 -2.18
C LEU A 147 2.34 -6.16 -3.34
N THR A 148 2.53 -7.14 -4.22
CA THR A 148 3.31 -6.97 -5.45
C THR A 148 2.72 -5.87 -6.33
N SER A 149 1.40 -5.83 -6.48
CA SER A 149 0.71 -4.75 -7.20
C SER A 149 0.89 -3.39 -6.52
N ILE A 150 0.81 -3.31 -5.19
CA ILE A 150 1.03 -2.05 -4.45
C ILE A 150 2.43 -1.51 -4.75
N LYS A 151 3.49 -2.33 -4.68
CA LYS A 151 4.85 -1.90 -5.01
C LYS A 151 4.94 -1.35 -6.44
N ARG A 152 4.33 -2.03 -7.42
CA ARG A 152 4.31 -1.56 -8.82
C ARG A 152 3.64 -0.19 -8.95
N LEU A 153 2.52 0.01 -8.27
CA LEU A 153 1.80 1.30 -8.26
C LEU A 153 2.60 2.40 -7.55
N MET A 154 3.35 2.07 -6.49
CA MET A 154 4.25 3.02 -5.84
C MET A 154 5.38 3.46 -6.79
N THR A 155 6.00 2.52 -7.50
CA THR A 155 7.03 2.83 -8.50
C THR A 155 6.47 3.68 -9.64
N PHE A 156 5.26 3.38 -10.12
CA PHE A 156 4.57 4.21 -11.11
C PHE A 156 4.33 5.64 -10.59
N ALA A 157 3.77 5.78 -9.38
CA ALA A 157 3.54 7.08 -8.74
C ALA A 157 4.84 7.89 -8.57
N GLN A 158 5.95 7.23 -8.20
CA GLN A 158 7.26 7.86 -8.13
C GLN A 158 7.77 8.35 -9.49
N THR A 159 7.53 7.57 -10.54
CA THR A 159 7.98 7.91 -11.91
C THR A 159 7.23 9.13 -12.43
N LYS A 160 5.98 9.31 -12.01
CA LYS A 160 5.13 10.45 -12.38
C LYS A 160 5.52 11.75 -11.69
N ARG A 161 6.03 11.68 -10.47
CA ARG A 161 6.40 12.87 -9.69
C ARG A 161 7.77 13.41 -10.11
N THR A 162 7.75 14.51 -10.85
CA THR A 162 8.93 15.27 -11.27
C THR A 162 9.36 16.30 -10.24
N ASP A 163 8.51 16.60 -9.25
CA ASP A 163 8.64 17.61 -8.19
C ASP A 163 9.48 17.17 -6.97
N ILE A 164 9.93 15.92 -6.94
CA ILE A 164 10.56 15.32 -5.75
C ILE A 164 12.08 15.25 -5.88
N LEU A 165 12.77 15.65 -4.81
CA LEU A 165 14.22 15.53 -4.64
C LEU A 165 14.69 14.08 -4.80
N HIS A 166 15.85 13.89 -5.43
CA HIS A 166 16.42 12.57 -5.69
C HIS A 166 16.59 11.72 -4.41
N SER A 167 16.89 12.34 -3.27
CA SER A 167 17.03 11.67 -1.96
C SER A 167 15.75 11.02 -1.44
N LYS A 168 14.58 11.46 -1.92
CA LYS A 168 13.27 10.91 -1.55
C LYS A 168 12.73 9.90 -2.57
N LYS A 169 13.47 9.67 -3.66
CA LYS A 169 13.17 8.63 -4.66
C LYS A 169 13.84 7.34 -4.24
N VAL A 170 13.11 6.24 -4.33
CA VAL A 170 13.70 4.91 -4.23
C VAL A 170 14.45 4.65 -5.52
N LEU A 171 15.78 4.52 -5.41
CA LEU A 171 16.61 4.10 -6.53
C LEU A 171 16.45 2.59 -6.70
N ASN A 172 16.04 2.18 -7.90
CA ASN A 172 15.96 0.77 -8.29
C ASN A 172 17.33 0.26 -8.72
#